data_AF-A0A0D7AS36-F1
#
_entry.id   AF-A0A0D7AS36-F1
#
_cell.length_a   1.000
_cell.length_b   1.000
_cell.length_c   1.000
_cell.angle_alpha   90.00
_cell.angle_beta   90.00
_cell.angle_gamma   90.00
#
_symmetry.space_group_name_H-M   'P 1'
#
loop_
_entity.id
_entity.type
_entity.pdbx_description
1 polymer ?
#
loop_
_entity_poly.entity_id
_entity_poly.type
_entity_poly.pdbx_seq_one_letter_code
_entity_poly.pdbx_strand_id
1 'polypeptide(L)'
;LRTLNLEGIKVPGMIEKIIATLFADDTTIYLSSNDDFRELIKLLDQRCNASGAKFNIGKTVIIPIGSKQYRMEQYETRKLNPRQPERFPEGIPILRDGEPTRSLGAWVGNEVKQAAVWTKTINKVESALERWNKGHPTMEGRRLISLLTTGSMTQYMARVQGMPPDIENRLEKRTRKYLWEEKNTISVNKETLYAPKNEG
;
A
#
# COMPACT_ATOMS: atom_id res chain seq x y z
N LEU A 1 -18.24 12.98 11.85
CA LEU A 1 -18.32 11.84 10.89
C LEU A 1 -19.48 10.93 11.24
N ARG A 2 -19.56 10.39 12.47
CA ARG A 2 -20.72 9.59 12.94
C ARG A 2 -22.08 10.30 12.94
N THR A 3 -22.09 11.63 12.88
CA THR A 3 -23.30 12.47 12.85
C THR A 3 -23.77 12.83 11.43
N LEU A 4 -22.95 12.57 10.40
CA LEU A 4 -23.35 12.82 9.02
C LEU A 4 -24.04 11.59 8.46
N ASN A 5 -25.04 11.81 7.60
CA ASN A 5 -25.71 10.74 6.87
C ASN A 5 -24.93 10.37 5.59
N LEU A 6 -23.61 10.17 5.72
CA LEU A 6 -22.78 9.71 4.61
C LEU A 6 -22.97 8.21 4.39
N GLU A 7 -23.23 7.82 3.15
CA GLU A 7 -23.27 6.44 2.68
C GLU A 7 -21.88 5.79 2.71
N GLY A 8 -20.83 6.53 2.35
CA GLY A 8 -19.47 5.99 2.25
C GLY A 8 -19.35 4.85 1.24
N ILE A 9 -18.49 3.87 1.52
CA ILE A 9 -18.28 2.70 0.64
C ILE A 9 -18.72 1.42 1.35
N LYS A 10 -19.47 0.57 0.64
CA LYS A 10 -19.78 -0.80 1.06
C LYS A 10 -18.80 -1.76 0.41
N VAL A 11 -18.08 -2.52 1.24
CA VAL A 11 -17.11 -3.52 0.77
C VAL A 11 -17.72 -4.91 0.91
N PRO A 12 -17.68 -5.76 -0.15
CA PRO A 12 -18.16 -7.13 -0.05
C PRO A 12 -17.51 -7.88 1.12
N GLY A 13 -18.33 -8.52 1.96
CA GLY A 13 -17.87 -9.24 3.15
C GLY A 13 -17.70 -8.39 4.41
N MET A 14 -17.91 -7.07 4.35
CA MET A 14 -17.99 -6.20 5.53
C MET A 14 -19.45 -5.88 5.87
N ILE A 15 -19.80 -6.00 7.15
CA ILE A 15 -21.15 -5.69 7.67
C ILE A 15 -21.39 -4.18 7.68
N GLU A 16 -20.35 -3.41 8.03
CA GLU A 16 -20.44 -1.96 8.15
C GLU A 16 -19.91 -1.24 6.91
N LYS A 17 -20.57 -0.13 6.56
CA LYS A 17 -20.05 0.83 5.57
C LYS A 17 -18.79 1.51 6.11
N ILE A 18 -17.83 1.76 5.22
CA ILE A 18 -16.63 2.52 5.55
C ILE A 18 -16.87 3.98 5.17
N ILE A 19 -16.82 4.86 6.17
CA ILE A 19 -16.95 6.32 5.97
C ILE A 19 -15.58 6.99 6.17
N ALA A 20 -14.80 6.54 7.14
CA ALA A 20 -13.45 7.04 7.37
C ALA A 20 -12.58 6.01 8.06
N THR A 21 -11.28 6.08 7.78
CA THR A 21 -10.22 5.36 8.49
C THR A 21 -9.21 6.37 9.02
N LEU A 22 -8.75 6.15 10.24
CA LEU A 22 -7.84 7.03 10.96
C LEU A 22 -6.65 6.20 11.42
N PHE A 23 -5.44 6.67 11.13
CA PHE A 23 -4.21 6.09 11.64
C PHE A 23 -3.26 7.21 12.02
N ALA A 24 -3.11 7.44 13.33
CA ALA A 24 -2.42 8.64 13.85
C ALA A 24 -3.02 9.92 13.25
N ASP A 25 -2.20 10.72 12.55
CA ASP A 25 -2.60 11.94 11.84
C ASP A 25 -3.13 11.68 10.42
N ASP A 26 -2.87 10.50 9.85
CA ASP A 26 -3.39 10.13 8.53
C ASP A 26 -4.89 9.82 8.61
N THR A 27 -5.68 10.60 7.87
CA THR A 27 -7.14 10.46 7.78
C THR A 27 -7.54 10.17 6.34
N THR A 28 -8.23 9.06 6.10
CA THR A 28 -8.86 8.76 4.81
C THR A 28 -10.38 8.80 4.97
N ILE A 29 -11.05 9.49 4.06
CA ILE A 29 -12.51 9.62 4.04
C ILE A 29 -13.02 8.99 2.74
N TYR A 30 -14.08 8.21 2.86
CA TYR A 30 -14.68 7.46 1.77
C TYR A 30 -16.06 8.04 1.50
N LEU A 31 -16.33 8.36 0.24
CA LEU A 31 -17.58 8.96 -0.20
C LEU A 31 -18.23 8.09 -1.28
N SER A 32 -19.54 7.92 -1.16
CA SER A 32 -20.42 7.44 -2.24
C SER A 32 -20.62 8.55 -3.26
N SER A 33 -20.97 8.19 -4.49
CA SER A 33 -21.43 9.16 -5.48
C SER A 33 -22.74 9.84 -5.07
N ASN A 34 -23.49 9.30 -4.11
CA ASN A 34 -24.70 9.91 -3.56
C ASN A 34 -24.43 10.85 -2.37
N ASP A 35 -23.21 10.85 -1.82
CA ASP A 35 -22.87 11.69 -0.67
C ASP A 35 -22.77 13.17 -1.06
N ASP A 36 -22.98 14.08 -0.10
CA ASP A 36 -22.77 15.52 -0.29
C ASP A 36 -21.38 15.96 0.19
N PHE A 37 -20.52 16.33 -0.76
CA PHE A 37 -19.19 16.83 -0.48
C PHE A 37 -19.20 18.14 0.32
N ARG A 38 -20.22 19.00 0.13
CA ARG A 38 -20.36 20.26 0.88
C ARG A 38 -20.60 20.01 2.36
N GLU A 39 -21.43 19.01 2.70
CA GLU A 39 -21.66 18.64 4.09
C GLU A 39 -20.39 18.12 4.76
N LEU A 40 -19.59 17.35 4.02
CA LEU A 40 -18.29 16.90 4.50
C LEU A 40 -17.38 18.10 4.81
N ILE A 41 -17.20 19.04 3.88
CA ILE A 41 -16.33 20.20 4.07
C ILE A 41 -16.77 21.02 5.28
N LYS A 42 -18.07 21.32 5.41
CA LYS A 42 -18.61 22.04 6.58
C LYS A 42 -18.27 21.35 7.89
N LEU A 43 -18.40 20.03 7.95
CA LEU A 43 -18.05 19.26 9.14
C LEU A 43 -16.55 19.34 9.42
N LEU A 44 -15.71 19.15 8.39
CA LEU A 44 -14.26 19.19 8.52
C LEU A 44 -13.79 20.56 9.02
N ASP A 45 -14.33 21.65 8.47
CA ASP A 45 -14.02 23.01 8.89
C ASP A 45 -14.44 23.28 10.34
N GLN A 46 -15.65 22.86 10.73
CA GLN A 46 -16.09 22.97 12.12
C GLN A 46 -15.15 22.22 13.08
N ARG A 47 -14.69 21.03 12.69
CA ARG A 47 -13.78 20.23 13.51
C ARG A 47 -12.39 20.85 13.57
N CYS A 48 -11.88 21.38 12.47
CA CYS A 48 -10.63 22.14 12.43
C CYS A 48 -10.70 23.37 13.34
N ASN A 49 -11.77 24.16 13.24
CA ASN A 49 -11.96 25.35 14.07
C ASN A 49 -12.06 25.02 15.56
N ALA A 50 -12.74 23.93 15.93
CA ALA A 50 -12.89 23.53 17.33
C ALA A 50 -11.59 22.93 17.92
N SER A 51 -10.79 22.23 17.12
CA SER A 51 -9.58 21.54 17.60
C SER A 51 -8.30 22.35 17.41
N GLY A 52 -8.32 23.40 16.59
CA GLY A 52 -7.12 24.11 16.13
C GLY A 52 -6.31 23.33 15.09
N ALA A 53 -6.75 22.14 14.68
CA ALA A 53 -6.09 21.34 13.66
C ALA A 53 -6.28 21.94 12.26
N LYS A 54 -5.29 21.77 11.38
CA LYS A 54 -5.35 22.24 9.99
C LYS A 54 -5.03 21.09 9.04
N PHE A 55 -5.93 20.82 8.10
CA PHE A 55 -5.66 19.85 7.03
C PHE A 55 -4.49 20.31 6.17
N ASN A 56 -3.56 19.40 5.92
CA ASN A 56 -2.45 19.66 5.03
C ASN A 56 -2.90 19.45 3.58
N ILE A 57 -3.45 20.50 2.97
CA ILE A 57 -3.96 20.49 1.59
C ILE A 57 -2.91 19.95 0.61
N GLY A 58 -1.62 20.29 0.80
CA GLY A 58 -0.54 19.83 -0.07
C GLY A 58 -0.23 18.33 0.04
N LYS A 59 -0.72 17.65 1.08
CA LYS A 59 -0.64 16.19 1.25
C LYS A 59 -1.97 15.49 0.95
N THR A 60 -3.08 16.22 0.90
CA THR A 60 -4.40 15.66 0.59
C THR A 60 -4.49 15.34 -0.89
N VAL A 61 -5.04 14.17 -1.21
CA VAL A 61 -5.23 13.70 -2.59
C VAL A 61 -6.60 13.05 -2.70
N ILE A 62 -7.28 13.25 -3.83
CA ILE A 62 -8.55 12.57 -4.15
C ILE A 62 -8.25 11.40 -5.08
N ILE A 63 -8.75 10.22 -4.73
CA ILE A 63 -8.63 9.00 -5.53
C ILE A 63 -10.03 8.59 -6.00
N PRO A 64 -10.39 8.83 -7.28
CA PRO A 64 -11.65 8.36 -7.84
C PRO A 64 -11.72 6.84 -7.85
N ILE A 65 -12.84 6.27 -7.42
CA ILE A 65 -13.08 4.81 -7.41
C ILE A 65 -14.40 4.54 -8.13
N GLY A 66 -14.43 3.54 -9.00
CA GLY A 66 -15.62 3.21 -9.80
C GLY A 66 -15.27 2.85 -11.24
N SER A 67 -16.22 3.01 -12.16
CA SER A 67 -15.99 2.77 -13.58
C SER A 67 -14.99 3.77 -14.17
N LYS A 68 -14.29 3.38 -15.25
CA LYS A 68 -13.34 4.27 -15.93
C LYS A 68 -13.99 5.58 -16.38
N GLN A 69 -15.21 5.50 -16.90
CA GLN A 69 -15.99 6.67 -17.30
C GLN A 69 -16.25 7.61 -16.11
N TYR A 70 -16.66 7.08 -14.96
CA TYR A 70 -16.89 7.87 -13.76
C TYR A 70 -15.60 8.55 -13.29
N ARG A 71 -14.47 7.83 -13.25
CA ARG A 71 -13.18 8.40 -12.85
C ARG A 71 -12.72 9.53 -13.76
N MET A 72 -12.88 9.38 -15.08
CA MET A 72 -12.56 10.44 -16.05
C MET A 72 -13.46 11.66 -15.87
N GLU A 73 -14.77 11.45 -15.72
CA GLU A 73 -15.73 12.53 -15.49
C GLU A 73 -15.44 13.28 -14.19
N GLN A 74 -15.13 12.58 -13.09
CA GLN A 74 -14.73 13.21 -11.84
C GLN A 74 -13.45 14.04 -11.98
N TYR A 75 -12.48 13.54 -12.74
CA TYR A 75 -11.23 14.25 -12.98
C TYR A 75 -11.46 15.55 -13.77
N GLU A 76 -12.24 15.48 -14.85
CA GLU A 76 -12.54 16.62 -15.73
C GLU A 76 -13.43 17.67 -15.04
N THR A 77 -14.51 17.21 -14.41
CA THR A 77 -15.49 18.10 -13.77
C THR A 77 -15.02 18.60 -12.41
N ARG A 78 -14.11 17.87 -11.75
CA ARG A 78 -13.75 18.00 -10.34
C ARG A 78 -14.97 17.89 -9.41
N LYS A 79 -15.95 17.04 -9.74
CA LYS A 79 -17.17 16.88 -8.94
C LYS A 79 -17.32 15.46 -8.40
N LEU A 80 -18.04 15.33 -7.29
CA LEU A 80 -18.39 14.01 -6.74
C LEU A 80 -19.43 13.29 -7.61
N ASN A 81 -20.43 14.04 -8.10
CA ASN A 81 -21.41 13.57 -9.07
C ASN A 81 -21.90 14.73 -9.95
N PRO A 82 -22.51 14.45 -11.12
CA PRO A 82 -22.95 15.50 -12.04
C PRO A 82 -24.05 16.41 -11.48
N ARG A 83 -24.85 15.88 -10.54
CA ARG A 83 -26.00 16.59 -9.93
C ARG A 83 -25.55 17.62 -8.91
N GLN A 84 -24.34 17.51 -8.37
CA GLN A 84 -23.83 18.44 -7.38
C GLN A 84 -23.19 19.68 -8.02
N PRO A 85 -23.50 20.88 -7.52
CA PRO A 85 -22.87 22.10 -7.98
C PRO A 85 -21.42 22.23 -7.49
N GLU A 86 -21.11 21.68 -6.31
CA GLU A 86 -19.83 21.87 -5.63
C GLU A 86 -18.69 21.11 -6.33
N ARG A 87 -17.57 21.80 -6.52
CA ARG A 87 -16.33 21.20 -7.05
C ARG A 87 -15.35 20.94 -5.92
N PHE A 88 -14.51 19.94 -6.08
CA PHE A 88 -13.38 19.68 -5.20
C PHE A 88 -12.41 20.89 -5.24
N PRO A 89 -11.84 21.30 -4.08
CA PRO A 89 -10.96 22.46 -4.00
C PRO A 89 -9.80 22.36 -4.97
N GLU A 90 -9.50 23.42 -5.74
CA GLU A 90 -8.46 23.42 -6.79
C GLU A 90 -7.06 23.05 -6.25
N GLY A 91 -6.78 23.32 -4.97
CA GLY A 91 -5.51 22.95 -4.33
C GLY A 91 -5.33 21.46 -4.02
N ILE A 92 -6.35 20.62 -4.22
CA ILE A 92 -6.29 19.18 -3.95
C ILE A 92 -6.21 18.43 -5.30
N PRO A 93 -5.11 17.72 -5.59
CA PRO A 93 -5.01 16.92 -6.81
C PRO A 93 -6.01 15.76 -6.80
N ILE A 94 -6.53 15.44 -7.98
CA ILE A 94 -7.34 14.24 -8.25
C ILE A 94 -6.46 13.31 -9.08
N LEU A 95 -6.26 12.07 -8.64
CA LEU A 95 -5.39 11.13 -9.37
C LEU A 95 -6.04 10.62 -10.66
N ARG A 96 -5.24 10.52 -11.72
CA ARG A 96 -5.59 9.79 -12.95
C ARG A 96 -5.27 8.31 -12.83
N ASP A 97 -5.82 7.52 -13.75
CA ASP A 97 -5.39 6.14 -13.93
C ASP A 97 -3.89 6.08 -14.26
N GLY A 98 -3.17 5.18 -13.60
CA GLY A 98 -1.72 5.06 -13.68
C GLY A 98 -0.94 5.95 -12.73
N GLU A 99 -1.57 6.91 -12.03
CA GLU A 99 -0.92 7.77 -11.03
C GLU A 99 -1.08 7.17 -9.62
N PRO A 100 0.02 6.71 -8.98
CA PRO A 100 -0.05 6.19 -7.62
C PRO A 100 0.19 7.28 -6.57
N THR A 101 -0.43 7.14 -5.41
CA THR A 101 -0.06 7.88 -4.19
C THR A 101 0.30 6.91 -3.06
N ARG A 102 0.98 7.40 -2.02
CA ARG A 102 1.30 6.62 -0.82
C ARG A 102 0.21 6.79 0.23
N SER A 103 -0.26 5.68 0.79
CA SER A 103 -1.11 5.65 1.98
C SER A 103 -0.63 4.52 2.89
N LEU A 104 -0.31 4.86 4.15
CA LEU A 104 0.22 3.93 5.16
C LEU A 104 1.40 3.07 4.65
N GLY A 105 2.26 3.63 3.80
CA GLY A 105 3.39 2.90 3.22
C GLY A 105 3.03 1.95 2.07
N ALA A 106 1.77 1.74 1.73
CA ALA A 106 1.35 1.11 0.48
C ALA A 106 1.23 2.17 -0.65
N TRP A 107 1.32 1.75 -1.91
CA TRP A 107 0.86 2.57 -3.03
C TRP A 107 -0.60 2.26 -3.36
N VAL A 108 -1.38 3.31 -3.57
CA VAL A 108 -2.81 3.23 -3.90
C VAL A 108 -3.04 4.06 -5.16
N GLY A 109 -3.87 3.55 -6.07
CA GLY A 109 -4.22 4.20 -7.32
C GLY A 109 -4.81 3.20 -8.30
N ASN A 110 -5.52 3.69 -9.31
CA ASN A 110 -6.11 2.84 -10.35
C ASN A 110 -5.05 2.51 -11.40
N GLU A 111 -5.07 1.28 -11.93
CA GLU A 111 -4.20 0.83 -13.05
C GLU A 111 -2.68 1.06 -12.79
N VAL A 112 -2.26 1.05 -11.52
CA VAL A 112 -0.86 1.27 -11.12
C VAL A 112 -0.01 0.05 -11.47
N LYS A 113 1.15 0.29 -12.11
CA LYS A 113 2.16 -0.75 -12.37
C LYS A 113 2.85 -1.18 -11.07
N GLN A 114 2.43 -2.34 -10.55
CA GLN A 114 2.90 -2.88 -9.26
C GLN A 114 4.41 -3.20 -9.20
N ALA A 115 5.04 -3.51 -10.33
CA ALA A 115 6.47 -3.89 -10.36
C ALA A 115 7.41 -2.80 -9.83
N ALA A 116 7.09 -1.51 -10.06
CA ALA A 116 7.88 -0.38 -9.56
C ALA A 116 7.81 -0.24 -8.03
N VAL A 117 6.77 -0.81 -7.40
CA VAL A 117 6.60 -0.75 -5.95
C VAL A 117 7.65 -1.59 -5.23
N TRP A 118 7.89 -2.80 -5.73
CA TRP A 118 8.73 -3.79 -5.06
C TRP A 118 10.22 -3.52 -5.20
N THR A 119 10.65 -2.72 -6.18
CA THR A 119 12.06 -2.38 -6.42
C THR A 119 12.75 -1.85 -5.16
N LYS A 120 12.11 -0.93 -4.42
CA LYS A 120 12.70 -0.37 -3.19
C LYS A 120 12.89 -1.43 -2.10
N THR A 121 11.91 -2.33 -1.94
CA THR A 121 11.96 -3.41 -0.95
C THR A 121 13.03 -4.43 -1.34
N ILE A 122 13.10 -4.82 -2.61
CA ILE A 122 14.13 -5.73 -3.12
C ILE A 122 15.52 -5.17 -2.90
N ASN A 123 15.76 -3.90 -3.27
CA ASN A 123 17.07 -3.27 -3.09
C ASN A 123 17.46 -3.22 -1.60
N LYS A 124 16.49 -2.96 -0.70
CA LYS A 124 16.73 -3.00 0.75
C LYS A 124 17.12 -4.39 1.23
N VAL A 125 16.41 -5.43 0.78
CA VAL A 125 16.72 -6.83 1.10
C VAL A 125 18.12 -7.19 0.57
N GLU A 126 18.41 -6.91 -0.70
CA GLU A 126 19.71 -7.17 -1.33
C GLU A 126 20.85 -6.48 -0.55
N SER A 127 20.72 -5.18 -0.27
CA SER A 127 21.73 -4.42 0.49
C SER A 127 21.91 -4.93 1.93
N ALA A 128 20.84 -5.37 2.58
CA ALA A 128 20.91 -5.92 3.93
C ALA A 128 21.61 -7.28 3.95
N LEU A 129 21.26 -8.18 3.01
CA LEU A 129 21.91 -9.48 2.87
C LEU A 129 23.40 -9.33 2.55
N GLU A 130 23.77 -8.42 1.65
CA GLU A 130 25.17 -8.11 1.34
C GLU A 130 25.94 -7.62 2.57
N ARG A 131 25.34 -6.74 3.36
CA ARG A 131 25.96 -6.24 4.60
C ARG A 131 26.20 -7.37 5.59
N TRP A 132 25.19 -8.22 5.80
CA TRP A 132 25.33 -9.38 6.68
C TRP A 132 26.34 -10.40 6.16
N ASN A 133 26.47 -10.55 4.84
CA ASN A 133 27.42 -11.48 4.24
C ASN A 133 28.88 -11.13 4.58
N LYS A 134 29.19 -9.85 4.82
CA LYS A 134 30.53 -9.40 5.23
C LYS A 134 30.98 -9.97 6.58
N GLY A 135 30.04 -10.40 7.42
CA GLY A 135 30.33 -11.05 8.70
C GLY A 135 30.62 -12.54 8.59
N HIS A 136 30.66 -13.11 7.37
CA HIS A 136 30.87 -14.53 7.11
C HIS A 136 30.02 -15.46 8.00
N PRO A 137 28.68 -15.27 8.03
CA PRO A 137 27.82 -16.04 8.92
C PRO A 137 27.84 -17.53 8.56
N THR A 138 27.70 -18.36 9.59
CA THR A 138 27.49 -19.81 9.45
C THR A 138 26.17 -20.09 8.74
N MET A 139 25.94 -21.34 8.31
CA MET A 139 24.70 -21.72 7.66
C MET A 139 23.46 -21.45 8.53
N GLU A 140 23.53 -21.75 9.83
CA GLU A 140 22.44 -21.42 10.77
C GLU A 140 22.26 -19.89 10.91
N GLY A 141 23.35 -19.14 10.95
CA GLY A 141 23.30 -17.67 10.91
C GLY A 141 22.62 -17.15 9.64
N ARG A 142 22.95 -17.70 8.47
CA ARG A 142 22.33 -17.31 7.19
C ARG A 142 20.85 -17.62 7.15
N ARG A 143 20.41 -18.75 7.72
CA ARG A 143 18.98 -19.09 7.86
C ARG A 143 18.26 -18.02 8.69
N LEU A 144 18.76 -17.70 9.87
CA LEU A 144 18.16 -16.70 10.76
C LEU A 144 18.14 -15.30 10.12
N ILE A 145 19.25 -14.89 9.49
CA ILE A 145 19.35 -13.61 8.80
C ILE A 145 18.37 -13.54 7.62
N SER A 146 18.20 -14.62 6.87
CA SER A 146 17.25 -14.68 5.75
C SER A 146 15.82 -14.48 6.24
N LEU A 147 15.43 -15.12 7.35
CA LEU A 147 14.13 -14.94 7.97
C LEU A 147 13.94 -13.50 8.47
N LEU A 148 14.92 -12.98 9.22
CA LEU A 148 14.87 -11.63 9.80
C LEU A 148 14.95 -10.51 8.75
N THR A 149 15.55 -10.76 7.59
CA THR A 149 15.75 -9.76 6.55
C THR A 149 14.70 -9.90 5.46
N THR A 150 14.76 -10.98 4.67
CA THR A 150 13.84 -11.18 3.55
C THR A 150 12.40 -11.30 4.04
N GLY A 151 12.16 -12.12 5.07
CA GLY A 151 10.81 -12.32 5.62
C GLY A 151 10.22 -11.03 6.17
N SER A 152 10.87 -10.40 7.14
CA SER A 152 10.33 -9.21 7.81
C SER A 152 10.13 -8.02 6.86
N MET A 153 11.06 -7.79 5.92
CA MET A 153 10.99 -6.63 5.03
C MET A 153 9.93 -6.76 3.93
N THR A 154 9.49 -7.99 3.63
CA THR A 154 8.53 -8.26 2.56
C THR A 154 7.11 -8.48 3.07
N GLN A 155 6.96 -8.97 4.31
CA GLN A 155 5.68 -9.36 4.90
C GLN A 155 4.60 -8.28 4.82
N TYR A 156 4.93 -7.03 5.17
CA TYR A 156 3.97 -5.93 5.13
C TYR A 156 3.42 -5.71 3.71
N MET A 157 4.32 -5.50 2.75
CA MET A 157 3.95 -5.25 1.35
C MET A 157 3.20 -6.43 0.72
N ALA A 158 3.61 -7.66 1.03
CA ALA A 158 2.94 -8.86 0.58
C ALA A 158 1.48 -8.90 1.05
N ARG A 159 1.20 -8.42 2.26
CA ARG A 159 -0.17 -8.37 2.78
C ARG A 159 -1.01 -7.26 2.16
N VAL A 160 -0.46 -6.05 2.04
CA VAL A 160 -1.25 -4.87 1.63
C VAL A 160 -1.38 -4.69 0.12
N GLN A 161 -0.48 -5.28 -0.67
CA GLN A 161 -0.50 -5.17 -2.13
C GLN A 161 -0.40 -6.49 -2.88
N GLY A 162 -0.22 -7.60 -2.15
CA GLY A 162 0.15 -8.87 -2.78
C GLY A 162 1.60 -8.89 -3.23
N MET A 163 2.10 -10.08 -3.55
CA MET A 163 3.43 -10.30 -4.10
C MET A 163 3.27 -10.93 -5.49
N PRO A 164 3.60 -10.20 -6.57
CA PRO A 164 3.58 -10.76 -7.90
C PRO A 164 4.54 -11.96 -8.02
N PRO A 165 4.23 -13.00 -8.83
CA PRO A 165 5.06 -14.20 -8.93
C PRO A 165 6.50 -13.95 -9.36
N ASP A 166 6.74 -12.95 -10.22
CA ASP A 166 8.09 -12.54 -10.64
C ASP A 166 8.90 -11.95 -9.48
N ILE A 167 8.25 -11.19 -8.59
CA ILE A 167 8.86 -10.64 -7.38
C ILE A 167 9.18 -11.76 -6.38
N GLU A 168 8.24 -12.66 -6.15
CA GLU A 168 8.43 -13.83 -5.29
C GLU A 168 9.62 -14.67 -5.76
N ASN A 169 9.64 -15.02 -7.04
CA ASN A 169 10.73 -15.78 -7.66
C ASN A 169 12.08 -15.07 -7.53
N ARG A 170 12.13 -13.75 -7.68
CA ARG A 170 13.37 -12.98 -7.53
C ARG A 170 13.87 -13.00 -6.09
N LEU A 171 13.00 -12.77 -5.10
CA LEU A 171 13.34 -12.81 -3.68
C LEU A 171 13.77 -14.20 -3.24
N GLU A 172 13.10 -15.25 -3.73
CA GLU A 172 13.46 -16.64 -3.46
C GLU A 172 14.86 -16.95 -4.01
N LYS A 173 15.12 -16.65 -5.29
CA LYS A 173 16.43 -16.85 -5.93
C LYS A 173 17.54 -16.12 -5.16
N ARG A 174 17.30 -14.86 -4.78
CA ARG A 174 18.28 -14.05 -4.03
C ARG A 174 18.56 -14.65 -2.66
N THR A 175 17.52 -15.06 -1.94
CA THR A 175 17.63 -15.66 -0.60
C THR A 175 18.36 -17.00 -0.67
N ARG A 176 18.01 -17.85 -1.63
CA ARG A 176 18.69 -19.11 -1.89
C ARG A 176 20.17 -18.89 -2.18
N LYS A 177 20.51 -17.94 -3.05
CA LYS A 177 21.90 -17.60 -3.36
C LYS A 177 22.67 -17.14 -2.11
N TYR A 178 22.04 -16.37 -1.23
CA TYR A 178 22.65 -15.93 0.04
C TYR A 178 22.89 -17.10 1.01
N LEU A 179 21.94 -18.03 1.13
CA LEU A 179 22.08 -19.22 1.98
C LEU A 179 23.30 -20.06 1.57
N TRP A 180 23.56 -20.19 0.28
CA TRP A 180 24.68 -20.97 -0.28
C TRP A 180 25.97 -20.17 -0.51
N GLU A 181 26.21 -19.12 0.28
CA GLU A 181 27.46 -18.34 0.21
C GLU A 181 27.76 -17.73 -1.16
N GLU A 182 26.72 -17.36 -1.92
CA GLU A 182 26.84 -16.84 -3.29
C GLU A 182 27.44 -17.85 -4.30
N LYS A 183 27.51 -19.15 -3.96
CA LYS A 183 27.93 -20.22 -4.87
C LYS A 183 26.88 -20.46 -5.96
N ASN A 184 27.36 -20.71 -7.18
CA ASN A 184 26.51 -20.98 -8.34
C ASN A 184 26.02 -22.44 -8.40
N THR A 185 26.75 -23.36 -7.77
CA THR A 185 26.39 -24.78 -7.66
C THR A 185 25.77 -25.04 -6.30
N ILE A 186 24.50 -25.46 -6.32
CA ILE A 186 23.73 -25.78 -5.12
C ILE A 186 23.49 -27.29 -5.15
N SER A 187 24.07 -28.01 -4.19
CA SER A 187 24.03 -29.47 -4.11
C SER A 187 22.74 -30.03 -3.50
N VAL A 188 21.95 -29.18 -2.83
CA VAL A 188 20.71 -29.58 -2.14
C VAL A 188 19.51 -28.98 -2.87
N ASN A 189 18.51 -29.81 -3.16
CA ASN A 189 17.28 -29.36 -3.80
C ASN A 189 16.41 -28.52 -2.82
N LYS A 190 15.34 -27.92 -3.33
CA LYS A 190 14.51 -26.97 -2.56
C LYS A 190 13.71 -27.71 -1.48
N GLU A 191 13.25 -28.90 -1.80
CA GLU A 191 12.44 -29.76 -0.95
C GLU A 191 13.20 -30.17 0.30
N THR A 192 14.45 -30.62 0.14
CA THR A 192 15.33 -30.99 1.25
C THR A 192 15.71 -29.78 2.11
N LEU A 193 15.84 -28.58 1.52
CA LEU A 193 16.11 -27.35 2.30
C LEU A 193 14.93 -26.95 3.19
N TYR A 194 13.70 -27.30 2.79
CA TYR A 194 12.47 -26.96 3.52
C TYR A 194 12.03 -28.06 4.48
N ALA A 195 12.64 -29.24 4.38
CA ALA A 195 12.34 -30.37 5.24
C ALA A 195 12.66 -30.04 6.72
N PRO A 196 11.89 -30.60 7.66
CA PRO A 196 12.24 -30.60 9.08
C PRO A 196 13.68 -31.11 9.30
N LYS A 197 14.38 -30.57 10.31
CA LYS A 197 15.77 -30.96 10.62
C LYS A 197 15.94 -32.46 10.89
N ASN A 198 14.87 -33.15 11.27
CA ASN A 198 14.85 -34.59 11.54
C ASN A 198 14.69 -35.45 10.27
N GLU A 199 14.50 -34.84 9.10
CA GLU A 199 14.30 -35.53 7.81
C GLU A 199 15.48 -35.34 6.84
N GLY A 200 16.58 -34.69 7.29
CA GLY A 200 17.78 -34.42 6.51
C GLY A 200 19.04 -34.22 7.37
#